data_AF-A0A3R7MU93-F1
#
_entry.id   AF-A0A3R7MU93-F1
#
_cell.length_a   1.000
_cell.length_b   1.000
_cell.length_c   1.000
_cell.angle_alpha   90.00
_cell.angle_beta   90.00
_cell.angle_gamma   90.00
#
_symmetry.space_group_name_H-M   'P 1'
#
loop_
_entity.id
_entity.type
_entity.pdbx_description
1 polymer ?
#
loop_
_entity_poly.entity_id
_entity_poly.type
_entity_poly.pdbx_seq_one_letter_code
_entity_poly.pdbx_strand_id
1 'polypeptide(L)'
;MTMNPTLYLYRFPGPRGPGPYTMKYWWTLGCFPTGRETPFRLQEFLLTYQQEHVPIEVEEWLCCFVKDPLAELRNACKDLFDAAEACPEKESTRGYRAIQPSVMPLLAPMKKFEKQLGIRISPTGLRAVVSSKVLKERFLDDLFEYKELIEKEGSTPHRRLARSNLEQLLPEEETDNSSLSTQHIDPVVPELGNFVGAVASPPDTTAADEKKLIHLLTTVSEGCVSCGHYDDASSMLAGALMFCHDADAKAVIHANLAITLLLNGDFRQAEYNGREAALLQPKAKSLSSAGARGYAAWAAAVAYQDDFEKAERIINDALALHSTNEEIKSMAVQLRKLRAAQASLSSSGEVPESLRGSRYYLPSQQSRALAKGNGKAFDNEFDWALFKNKLYPSKMNPNTNEMGSVFRRVGDMGLFISGSRTMERL
;
A
#
# COMPACT_ATOMS: atom_id res chain seq x y z
N MET A 1 -0.66 58.77 -22.33
CA MET A 1 -0.99 58.20 -23.65
C MET A 1 -0.42 59.00 -24.83
N THR A 2 -0.26 60.33 -24.76
CA THR A 2 0.12 61.17 -25.91
C THR A 2 1.56 61.01 -26.42
N MET A 3 2.54 60.64 -25.58
CA MET A 3 3.93 60.45 -26.01
C MET A 3 4.29 59.01 -26.40
N ASN A 4 3.69 57.99 -25.75
CA ASN A 4 3.86 56.59 -26.11
C ASN A 4 2.54 55.85 -25.87
N PRO A 5 1.61 55.87 -26.84
CA PRO A 5 0.36 55.15 -26.73
C PRO A 5 0.62 53.64 -26.85
N THR A 6 0.31 52.89 -25.80
CA THR A 6 0.41 51.44 -25.78
C THR A 6 -0.98 50.80 -25.84
N LEU A 7 -1.06 49.64 -26.50
CA LEU A 7 -2.25 48.80 -26.47
C LEU A 7 -2.46 48.21 -25.08
N TYR A 8 -3.69 47.87 -24.73
CA TYR A 8 -4.00 47.26 -23.44
C TYR A 8 -3.41 45.85 -23.36
N LEU A 9 -2.30 45.71 -22.65
CA LEU A 9 -1.65 44.42 -22.38
C LEU A 9 -1.89 44.04 -20.92
N TYR A 10 -2.92 43.22 -20.67
CA TYR A 10 -3.32 42.84 -19.31
C TYR A 10 -2.19 42.15 -18.53
N ARG A 11 -1.57 41.14 -19.14
CA ARG A 11 -0.42 40.41 -18.59
C ARG A 11 0.32 39.67 -19.70
N PHE A 12 1.61 39.97 -19.87
CA PHE A 12 2.46 39.39 -20.90
C PHE A 12 3.76 38.83 -20.28
N PRO A 13 4.45 37.88 -20.94
CA PRO A 13 5.74 37.36 -20.49
C PRO A 13 6.80 38.45 -20.31
N GLY A 14 7.65 38.30 -19.30
CA GLY A 14 8.78 39.20 -19.07
C GLY A 14 9.99 38.88 -19.98
N PRO A 15 11.07 39.67 -19.91
CA PRO A 15 12.25 39.49 -20.75
C PRO A 15 13.02 38.19 -20.47
N ARG A 16 12.78 37.53 -19.34
CA ARG A 16 13.39 36.24 -18.97
C ARG A 16 12.52 35.03 -19.34
N GLY A 17 11.40 35.27 -20.02
CA GLY A 17 10.45 34.25 -20.44
C GLY A 17 9.13 34.26 -19.64
N PRO A 18 8.22 33.32 -19.96
CA PRO A 18 6.92 33.19 -19.31
C PRO A 18 7.05 32.80 -17.82
N GLY A 19 6.44 33.59 -16.95
CA GLY A 19 6.35 33.30 -15.51
C GLY A 19 5.18 32.37 -15.16
N PRO A 20 5.04 31.94 -13.89
CA PRO A 20 3.99 31.02 -13.46
C PRO A 20 2.58 31.58 -13.71
N TYR A 21 2.40 32.89 -13.56
CA TYR A 21 1.12 33.55 -13.78
C TYR A 21 0.68 33.59 -15.25
N THR A 22 1.61 33.74 -16.19
CA THR A 22 1.31 33.64 -17.64
C THR A 22 1.13 32.18 -18.05
N MET A 23 1.91 31.26 -17.47
CA MET A 23 1.75 29.82 -17.70
C MET A 23 0.41 29.28 -17.18
N LYS A 24 -0.13 29.83 -16.07
CA LYS A 24 -1.50 29.49 -15.64
C LYS A 24 -2.52 29.73 -16.75
N TYR A 25 -2.44 30.86 -17.46
CA TYR A 25 -3.33 31.14 -18.60
C TYR A 25 -3.03 30.23 -19.78
N TRP A 26 -1.76 29.98 -20.09
CA TRP A 26 -1.39 29.01 -21.14
C TRP A 26 -2.07 27.65 -20.95
N TRP A 27 -2.03 27.10 -19.73
CA TRP A 27 -2.60 25.78 -19.42
C TRP A 27 -4.12 25.77 -19.23
N THR A 28 -4.74 26.90 -18.90
CA THR A 28 -6.20 26.96 -18.62
C THR A 28 -7.02 27.57 -19.75
N LEU A 29 -6.52 28.64 -20.37
CA LEU A 29 -7.14 29.34 -21.49
C LEU A 29 -6.64 28.82 -22.85
N GLY A 30 -5.46 28.21 -22.90
CA GLY A 30 -4.82 27.74 -24.13
C GLY A 30 -3.89 28.77 -24.81
N CYS A 31 -3.84 30.00 -24.31
CA CYS A 31 -2.97 31.08 -24.79
C CYS A 31 -2.70 32.10 -23.66
N PHE A 32 -1.83 33.09 -23.91
CA PHE A 32 -1.60 34.19 -22.98
C PHE A 32 -2.77 35.18 -22.98
N PRO A 33 -3.06 35.83 -21.83
CA PRO A 33 -4.29 36.59 -21.64
C PRO A 33 -4.31 37.93 -22.39
N THR A 34 -3.23 38.30 -23.10
CA THR A 34 -3.30 39.46 -24.02
C THR A 34 -3.98 39.12 -25.34
N GLY A 35 -4.03 37.82 -25.70
CA GLY A 35 -4.60 37.35 -26.97
C GLY A 35 -3.78 37.72 -28.22
N ARG A 36 -2.63 38.40 -28.06
CA ARG A 36 -1.77 38.78 -29.18
C ARG A 36 -0.74 37.72 -29.51
N GLU A 37 -0.34 36.93 -28.51
CA GLU A 37 0.60 35.83 -28.72
C GLU A 37 -0.09 34.65 -29.40
N THR A 38 0.55 34.09 -30.42
CA THR A 38 0.05 32.91 -31.14
C THR A 38 0.42 31.65 -30.35
N PRO A 39 -0.54 30.77 -30.02
CA PRO A 39 -0.24 29.54 -29.28
C PRO A 39 0.59 28.58 -30.14
N PHE A 40 1.87 28.43 -29.77
CA PHE A 40 2.79 27.51 -30.39
C PHE A 40 3.14 26.35 -29.44
N ARG A 41 2.37 25.25 -29.53
CA ARG A 41 2.50 24.04 -28.68
C ARG A 41 3.17 22.86 -29.39
N LEU A 42 3.99 23.15 -30.41
CA LEU A 42 4.61 22.10 -31.23
C LEU A 42 5.47 21.15 -30.37
N GLN A 43 6.26 21.66 -29.43
CA GLN A 43 7.08 20.81 -28.56
C GLN A 43 6.23 19.87 -27.70
N GLU A 44 5.11 20.36 -27.15
CA GLU A 44 4.21 19.53 -26.35
C GLU A 44 3.56 18.44 -27.20
N PHE A 45 3.14 18.77 -28.43
CA PHE A 45 2.63 17.81 -29.40
C PHE A 45 3.67 16.72 -29.75
N LEU A 46 4.91 17.11 -30.04
CA LEU A 46 6.00 16.18 -30.37
C LEU A 46 6.39 15.29 -29.18
N LEU A 47 6.26 15.79 -27.94
CA LEU A 47 6.59 15.04 -26.72
C LEU A 47 5.48 14.10 -26.24
N THR A 48 4.23 14.34 -26.63
CA THR A 48 3.07 13.56 -26.18
C THR A 48 2.45 12.82 -27.37
N TYR A 49 1.67 13.53 -28.20
CA TYR A 49 0.95 12.95 -29.34
C TYR A 49 1.84 12.16 -30.29
N GLN A 50 3.03 12.67 -30.64
CA GLN A 50 3.92 11.93 -31.53
C GLN A 50 4.55 10.70 -30.86
N GLN A 51 4.82 10.74 -29.55
CA GLN A 51 5.41 9.60 -28.82
C GLN A 51 4.36 8.52 -28.51
N GLU A 52 3.13 8.92 -28.23
CA GLU A 52 2.01 8.02 -27.95
C GLU A 52 1.42 7.41 -29.22
N HIS A 53 1.60 8.05 -30.37
CA HIS A 53 1.11 7.53 -31.65
C HIS A 53 1.89 6.28 -32.06
N VAL A 54 1.20 5.14 -32.01
CA VAL A 54 1.65 3.87 -32.55
C VAL A 54 0.64 3.43 -33.62
N PRO A 55 1.07 3.13 -34.86
CA PRO A 55 0.16 2.59 -35.88
C PRO A 55 -0.48 1.29 -35.40
N ILE A 56 -1.74 1.05 -35.78
CA ILE A 56 -2.52 -0.11 -35.31
C ILE A 56 -1.79 -1.42 -35.63
N GLU A 57 -1.19 -1.51 -36.82
CA GLU A 57 -0.42 -2.68 -37.26
C GLU A 57 0.84 -2.89 -36.40
N VAL A 58 1.40 -1.84 -35.82
CA VAL A 58 2.53 -1.97 -34.90
C VAL A 58 2.01 -2.36 -33.52
N GLU A 59 0.93 -1.72 -33.04
CA GLU A 59 0.34 -1.97 -31.72
C GLU A 59 -0.10 -3.44 -31.56
N GLU A 60 -0.80 -3.99 -32.54
CA GLU A 60 -1.23 -5.40 -32.54
C GLU A 60 -0.05 -6.37 -32.40
N TRP A 61 1.07 -6.07 -33.08
CA TRP A 61 2.25 -6.93 -33.04
C TRP A 61 3.14 -6.67 -31.83
N LEU A 62 3.15 -5.47 -31.25
CA LEU A 62 3.95 -5.16 -30.06
C LEU A 62 3.60 -6.07 -28.88
N CYS A 63 2.33 -6.45 -28.73
CA CYS A 63 1.89 -7.40 -27.71
C CYS A 63 2.52 -8.79 -27.88
N CYS A 64 2.82 -9.20 -29.12
CA CYS A 64 3.44 -10.48 -29.43
C CYS A 64 4.97 -10.49 -29.18
N PHE A 65 5.61 -9.31 -29.18
CA PHE A 65 7.04 -9.15 -28.93
C PHE A 65 7.37 -8.76 -27.48
N VAL A 66 6.40 -8.90 -26.57
CA VAL A 66 6.67 -8.77 -25.15
C VAL A 66 7.69 -9.83 -24.75
N LYS A 67 8.73 -9.39 -24.04
CA LYS A 67 9.80 -10.28 -23.58
C LYS A 67 9.25 -11.37 -22.69
N ASP A 68 9.93 -12.53 -22.70
CA ASP A 68 9.59 -13.64 -21.80
C ASP A 68 9.66 -13.18 -20.33
N PRO A 69 8.54 -13.23 -19.58
CA PRO A 69 8.48 -12.78 -18.19
C PRO A 69 9.43 -13.58 -17.29
N LEU A 70 9.64 -14.87 -17.56
CA LEU A 70 10.52 -15.71 -16.74
C LEU A 70 11.99 -15.35 -16.95
N ALA A 71 12.42 -15.11 -18.19
CA ALA A 71 13.76 -14.63 -18.50
C ALA A 71 14.04 -13.25 -17.90
N GLU A 72 13.09 -12.32 -18.00
CA GLU A 72 13.21 -10.98 -17.41
C GLU A 72 13.23 -11.02 -15.88
N LEU A 73 12.44 -11.89 -15.24
CA LEU A 73 12.48 -12.10 -13.79
C LEU A 73 13.82 -12.65 -13.33
N ARG A 74 14.39 -13.64 -14.02
CA ARG A 74 15.74 -14.19 -13.72
C ARG A 74 16.80 -13.10 -13.79
N ASN A 75 16.78 -12.30 -14.86
CA ASN A 75 17.70 -11.18 -15.03
C ASN A 75 17.53 -10.14 -13.91
N ALA A 76 16.29 -9.81 -13.54
CA ALA A 76 16.01 -8.87 -12.46
C ALA A 76 16.49 -9.38 -11.08
N CYS A 77 16.33 -10.68 -10.80
CA CYS A 77 16.83 -11.29 -9.57
C CYS A 77 18.37 -11.24 -9.51
N LYS A 78 19.03 -11.57 -10.63
CA LYS A 78 20.49 -11.52 -10.73
C LYS A 78 21.02 -10.09 -10.57
N ASP A 79 20.48 -9.13 -11.32
CA ASP A 79 20.86 -7.71 -11.22
C ASP A 79 20.70 -7.18 -9.78
N LEU A 80 19.62 -7.57 -9.08
CA LEU A 80 19.37 -7.15 -7.70
C LEU A 80 20.33 -7.82 -6.72
N PHE A 81 20.59 -9.11 -6.88
CA PHE A 81 21.53 -9.86 -6.05
C PHE A 81 22.95 -9.29 -6.17
N ASP A 82 23.45 -9.15 -7.39
CA ASP A 82 24.80 -8.65 -7.67
C ASP A 82 24.97 -7.22 -7.11
N ALA A 83 23.94 -6.37 -7.25
CA ALA A 83 23.95 -5.03 -6.70
C ALA A 83 23.88 -5.01 -5.15
N ALA A 84 23.13 -5.92 -4.53
CA ALA A 84 23.00 -6.02 -3.06
C ALA A 84 24.28 -6.57 -2.40
N GLU A 85 24.93 -7.53 -3.07
CA GLU A 85 26.23 -8.07 -2.65
C GLU A 85 27.32 -6.99 -2.72
N ALA A 86 27.38 -6.26 -3.85
CA ALA A 86 28.35 -5.18 -4.08
C ALA A 86 28.16 -3.95 -3.17
N CYS A 87 27.05 -3.84 -2.45
CA CYS A 87 26.81 -2.70 -1.57
C CYS A 87 27.76 -2.73 -0.35
N PRO A 88 28.48 -1.62 -0.07
CA PRO A 88 29.45 -1.57 1.00
C PRO A 88 28.77 -1.77 2.35
N GLU A 89 29.46 -2.46 3.26
CA GLU A 89 29.00 -2.60 4.63
C GLU A 89 29.18 -1.28 5.39
N LYS A 90 28.29 -1.06 6.37
CA LYS A 90 28.39 0.09 7.25
C LYS A 90 29.56 -0.09 8.23
N GLU A 91 30.53 0.82 8.18
CA GLU A 91 31.63 0.84 9.15
C GLU A 91 31.14 1.09 10.59
N SER A 92 31.63 0.28 11.53
CA SER A 92 31.34 0.45 12.95
C SER A 92 32.29 1.49 13.57
N THR A 93 31.79 2.70 13.76
CA THR A 93 32.54 3.81 14.36
C THR A 93 32.28 3.93 15.87
N ARG A 94 33.29 4.28 16.66
CA ARG A 94 33.14 4.58 18.10
C ARG A 94 32.89 6.09 18.29
N GLY A 95 31.92 6.45 19.14
CA GLY A 95 31.65 7.84 19.53
C GLY A 95 30.65 8.61 18.65
N TYR A 96 30.36 8.13 17.43
CA TYR A 96 29.32 8.69 16.56
C TYR A 96 28.68 7.59 15.70
N ARG A 97 27.51 7.87 15.13
CA ARG A 97 26.85 6.97 14.17
C ARG A 97 27.33 7.29 12.76
N ALA A 98 28.08 6.37 12.15
CA ALA A 98 28.43 6.47 10.73
C ALA A 98 27.17 6.60 9.85
N ILE A 99 27.29 7.39 8.79
CA ILE A 99 26.24 7.57 7.79
C ILE A 99 26.11 6.25 7.01
N GLN A 100 24.87 5.77 6.86
CA GLN A 100 24.61 4.58 6.04
C GLN A 100 24.94 4.87 4.57
N PRO A 101 25.52 3.93 3.82
CA PRO A 101 25.78 4.11 2.40
C PRO A 101 24.49 4.38 1.62
N SER A 102 24.63 5.05 0.49
CA SER A 102 23.52 5.34 -0.41
C SER A 102 23.15 4.09 -1.21
N VAL A 103 21.85 3.87 -1.41
CA VAL A 103 21.30 2.73 -2.17
C VAL A 103 21.01 3.06 -3.63
N MET A 104 21.58 4.15 -4.18
CA MET A 104 21.45 4.50 -5.60
C MET A 104 21.65 3.34 -6.59
N PRO A 105 22.69 2.49 -6.47
CA PRO A 105 22.87 1.37 -7.41
C PRO A 105 21.78 0.30 -7.32
N LEU A 106 21.05 0.23 -6.19
CA LEU A 106 19.97 -0.75 -5.99
C LEU A 106 18.64 -0.31 -6.58
N LEU A 107 18.41 1.00 -6.80
CA LEU A 107 17.08 1.49 -7.19
C LEU A 107 16.62 0.98 -8.55
N ALA A 108 17.51 0.90 -9.54
CA ALA A 108 17.16 0.41 -10.87
C ALA A 108 16.90 -1.12 -10.88
N PRO A 109 17.78 -1.97 -10.32
CA PRO A 109 17.49 -3.39 -10.14
C PRO A 109 16.24 -3.68 -9.33
N MET A 110 16.04 -2.96 -8.22
CA MET A 110 14.84 -3.08 -7.37
C MET A 110 13.58 -2.77 -8.18
N LYS A 111 13.55 -1.68 -8.96
CA LYS A 111 12.41 -1.32 -9.79
C LYS A 111 12.11 -2.35 -10.89
N LYS A 112 13.15 -2.99 -11.46
CA LYS A 112 12.95 -4.11 -12.40
C LYS A 112 12.29 -5.30 -11.70
N PHE A 113 12.79 -5.69 -10.53
CA PHE A 113 12.26 -6.79 -9.73
C PHE A 113 10.81 -6.54 -9.29
N GLU A 114 10.52 -5.33 -8.79
CA GLU A 114 9.16 -4.86 -8.46
C GLU A 114 8.20 -5.00 -9.64
N LYS A 115 8.62 -4.54 -10.83
CA LYS A 115 7.80 -4.59 -12.04
C LYS A 115 7.47 -6.03 -12.46
N GLN A 116 8.43 -6.95 -12.35
CA GLN A 116 8.23 -8.35 -12.77
C GLN A 116 7.35 -9.15 -11.80
N LEU A 117 7.39 -8.84 -10.50
CA LEU A 117 6.60 -9.55 -9.48
C LEU A 117 5.31 -8.85 -9.07
N GLY A 118 5.07 -7.62 -9.55
CA GLY A 118 3.90 -6.84 -9.17
C GLY A 118 3.91 -6.42 -7.69
N ILE A 119 5.09 -6.26 -7.09
CA ILE A 119 5.28 -5.90 -5.68
C ILE A 119 5.97 -4.54 -5.57
N ARG A 120 5.88 -3.94 -4.38
CA ARG A 120 6.59 -2.69 -4.04
C ARG A 120 7.52 -2.94 -2.86
N ILE A 121 8.77 -2.55 -3.00
CA ILE A 121 9.83 -2.68 -2.00
C ILE A 121 10.21 -1.27 -1.55
N SER A 122 10.24 -1.03 -0.23
CA SER A 122 10.65 0.28 0.27
C SER A 122 12.16 0.45 0.14
N PRO A 123 12.65 1.52 -0.53
CA PRO A 123 14.08 1.80 -0.61
C PRO A 123 14.68 2.09 0.77
N THR A 124 13.89 2.65 1.69
CA THR A 124 14.32 2.89 3.08
C THR A 124 14.51 1.58 3.83
N GLY A 125 13.57 0.64 3.67
CA GLY A 125 13.71 -0.72 4.21
C GLY A 125 14.94 -1.43 3.67
N LEU A 126 15.13 -1.40 2.35
CA LEU A 126 16.29 -2.02 1.70
C LEU A 126 17.61 -1.42 2.18
N ARG A 127 17.67 -0.09 2.35
CA ARG A 127 18.83 0.58 2.95
C ARG A 127 19.11 0.12 4.37
N ALA A 128 18.07 -0.08 5.18
CA ALA A 128 18.19 -0.57 6.55
C ALA A 128 18.72 -2.01 6.58
N VAL A 129 18.18 -2.87 5.70
CA VAL A 129 18.60 -4.26 5.53
C VAL A 129 20.08 -4.34 5.17
N VAL A 130 20.50 -3.66 4.10
CA VAL A 130 21.90 -3.72 3.62
C VAL A 130 22.87 -3.07 4.62
N SER A 131 22.40 -2.15 5.46
CA SER A 131 23.20 -1.54 6.53
C SER A 131 23.36 -2.42 7.77
N SER A 132 22.53 -3.45 7.92
CA SER A 132 22.54 -4.37 9.06
C SER A 132 23.15 -5.69 8.63
N LYS A 133 24.24 -6.13 9.27
CA LYS A 133 24.94 -7.37 8.89
C LYS A 133 24.00 -8.58 8.89
N VAL A 134 23.22 -8.75 9.95
CA VAL A 134 22.30 -9.90 10.10
C VAL A 134 21.17 -9.87 9.08
N LEU A 135 20.58 -8.70 8.81
CA LEU A 135 19.49 -8.59 7.83
C LEU A 135 20.02 -8.70 6.41
N LYS A 136 21.21 -8.16 6.12
CA LYS A 136 21.89 -8.30 4.83
C LYS A 136 22.16 -9.76 4.51
N GLU A 137 22.73 -10.52 5.46
CA GLU A 137 22.97 -11.96 5.29
C GLU A 137 21.66 -12.70 5.00
N ARG A 138 20.62 -12.54 5.84
CA ARG A 138 19.30 -13.16 5.60
C ARG A 138 18.70 -12.80 4.25
N PHE A 139 18.78 -11.53 3.86
CA PHE A 139 18.25 -11.05 2.59
C PHE A 139 18.99 -11.64 1.39
N LEU A 140 20.32 -11.73 1.46
CA LEU A 140 21.13 -12.33 0.39
C LEU A 140 20.88 -13.84 0.29
N ASP A 141 20.80 -14.54 1.42
CA ASP A 141 20.50 -15.98 1.46
C ASP A 141 19.11 -16.27 0.84
N ASP A 142 18.08 -15.54 1.27
CA ASP A 142 16.73 -15.72 0.74
C ASP A 142 16.63 -15.33 -0.74
N LEU A 143 17.32 -14.28 -1.18
CA LEU A 143 17.34 -13.86 -2.59
C LEU A 143 18.09 -14.86 -3.47
N PHE A 144 19.19 -15.43 -2.97
CA PHE A 144 19.96 -16.46 -3.66
C PHE A 144 19.13 -17.75 -3.82
N GLU A 145 18.51 -18.23 -2.76
CA GLU A 145 17.64 -19.40 -2.82
C GLU A 145 16.42 -19.16 -3.71
N TYR A 146 15.80 -17.96 -3.65
CA TYR A 146 14.71 -17.59 -4.56
C TYR A 146 15.14 -17.65 -6.03
N LYS A 147 16.32 -17.12 -6.33
CA LYS A 147 16.92 -17.16 -7.67
C LYS A 147 17.12 -18.61 -8.14
N GLU A 148 17.71 -19.47 -7.31
CA GLU A 148 17.91 -20.88 -7.67
C GLU A 148 16.60 -21.61 -7.93
N LEU A 149 15.57 -21.34 -7.13
CA LEU A 149 14.25 -21.96 -7.29
C LEU A 149 13.59 -21.51 -8.60
N ILE A 150 13.67 -20.23 -8.97
CA ILE A 150 13.16 -19.76 -10.28
C ILE A 150 13.97 -20.38 -11.44
N GLU A 151 15.27 -20.57 -11.28
CA GLU A 151 16.12 -21.19 -12.31
C GLU A 151 15.77 -22.67 -12.53
N LYS A 152 15.48 -23.41 -11.45
CA LYS A 152 15.17 -24.84 -11.49
C LYS A 152 13.70 -25.15 -11.84
N GLU A 153 12.76 -24.46 -11.21
CA GLU A 153 11.33 -24.83 -11.20
C GLU A 153 10.43 -23.80 -11.92
N GLY A 154 10.97 -22.63 -12.27
CA GLY A 154 10.21 -21.52 -12.82
C GLY A 154 9.47 -20.71 -11.75
N SER A 155 8.55 -19.84 -12.17
CA SER A 155 7.85 -18.94 -11.25
C SER A 155 6.46 -19.47 -10.89
N THR A 156 6.25 -19.83 -9.62
CA THR A 156 4.94 -20.32 -9.12
C THR A 156 3.83 -19.27 -9.23
N PRO A 157 4.05 -17.98 -8.87
CA PRO A 157 3.01 -16.96 -9.02
C PRO A 157 2.49 -16.82 -10.45
N HIS A 158 3.39 -16.87 -11.44
CA HIS A 158 3.00 -16.82 -12.86
C HIS A 158 2.20 -18.07 -13.27
N ARG A 159 2.58 -19.26 -12.79
CA ARG A 159 1.83 -20.49 -13.04
C ARG A 159 0.42 -20.44 -12.42
N ARG A 160 0.26 -19.89 -11.21
CA ARG A 160 -1.04 -19.69 -10.57
C ARG A 160 -1.93 -18.76 -11.37
N LEU A 161 -1.40 -17.61 -11.78
CA LEU A 161 -2.14 -16.64 -12.60
C LEU A 161 -2.55 -17.23 -13.95
N ALA A 162 -1.64 -17.94 -14.61
CA ALA A 162 -1.93 -18.62 -15.87
C ALA A 162 -3.04 -19.66 -15.70
N ARG A 163 -2.97 -20.47 -14.63
CA ARG A 163 -4.01 -21.46 -14.30
C ARG A 163 -5.36 -20.80 -14.06
N SER A 164 -5.44 -19.77 -13.22
CA SER A 164 -6.71 -19.09 -12.95
C SER A 164 -7.32 -18.46 -14.21
N ASN A 165 -6.48 -17.92 -15.10
CA ASN A 165 -6.95 -17.34 -16.36
C ASN A 165 -7.44 -18.43 -17.34
N LEU A 166 -6.77 -19.57 -17.38
CA LEU A 166 -7.20 -20.71 -18.20
C LEU A 166 -8.51 -21.32 -17.67
N GLU A 167 -8.64 -21.49 -16.35
CA GLU A 167 -9.87 -21.97 -15.71
C GLU A 167 -11.06 -21.04 -15.97
N GLN A 168 -10.85 -19.71 -16.03
CA GLN A 168 -11.89 -18.73 -16.39
C GLN A 168 -12.29 -18.74 -17.87
N LEU A 169 -11.38 -19.17 -18.76
CA LEU A 169 -11.62 -19.23 -20.22
C LEU A 169 -12.26 -20.55 -20.64
N LEU A 170 -12.10 -21.61 -19.85
CA LEU A 170 -12.82 -22.85 -20.04
C LEU A 170 -14.29 -22.60 -19.67
N PRO A 171 -15.27 -22.85 -20.57
CA PRO A 171 -16.66 -22.81 -20.19
C PRO A 171 -16.85 -23.79 -19.03
N GLU A 172 -17.42 -23.32 -17.92
CA GLU A 172 -17.89 -24.20 -16.85
C GLU A 172 -18.69 -25.31 -17.54
N GLU A 173 -18.29 -26.57 -17.36
CA GLU A 173 -19.00 -27.70 -17.93
C GLU A 173 -20.46 -27.57 -17.48
N GLU A 174 -21.32 -27.10 -18.40
CA GLU A 174 -22.75 -27.23 -18.28
C GLU A 174 -22.96 -28.73 -18.06
N THR A 175 -23.36 -29.06 -16.84
CA THR A 175 -23.95 -30.34 -16.50
C THR A 175 -25.24 -30.47 -17.31
N ASP A 176 -25.12 -30.75 -18.60
CA ASP A 176 -26.23 -31.07 -19.47
C ASP A 176 -25.88 -32.31 -20.28
N ASN A 177 -26.57 -33.38 -19.88
CA ASN A 177 -26.73 -34.64 -20.57
C ASN A 177 -26.86 -34.44 -22.09
N SER A 178 -25.80 -34.73 -22.84
CA SER A 178 -25.96 -35.14 -24.23
C SER A 178 -24.96 -36.24 -24.59
N SER A 179 -25.50 -37.45 -24.59
CA SER A 179 -24.89 -38.64 -25.18
C SER A 179 -24.56 -38.43 -26.66
N LEU A 180 -23.28 -38.33 -26.99
CA LEU A 180 -22.79 -38.57 -28.36
C LEU A 180 -21.50 -39.40 -28.34
N SER A 181 -21.71 -40.70 -28.58
CA SER A 181 -20.86 -41.66 -29.30
C SER A 181 -19.33 -41.56 -29.17
N THR A 182 -18.78 -42.53 -28.44
CA THR A 182 -17.54 -43.27 -28.71
C THR A 182 -16.74 -42.82 -29.94
N GLN A 183 -15.77 -41.92 -29.71
CA GLN A 183 -14.50 -41.94 -30.43
C GLN A 183 -13.43 -42.36 -29.43
N HIS A 184 -12.57 -43.29 -29.84
CA HIS A 184 -11.43 -43.77 -29.07
C HIS A 184 -10.55 -42.58 -28.66
N ILE A 185 -10.72 -42.10 -27.43
CA ILE A 185 -9.73 -41.22 -26.78
C ILE A 185 -8.67 -42.19 -26.25
N ASP A 186 -7.49 -42.19 -26.87
CA ASP A 186 -6.34 -42.93 -26.36
C ASP A 186 -6.13 -42.59 -24.88
N PRO A 187 -5.98 -43.59 -23.98
CA PRO A 187 -5.80 -43.35 -22.54
C PRO A 187 -4.54 -42.55 -22.21
N VAL A 188 -3.62 -42.44 -23.18
CA VAL A 188 -2.41 -41.60 -23.12
C VAL A 188 -2.75 -40.11 -23.10
N VAL A 189 -3.83 -39.65 -23.73
CA VAL A 189 -4.19 -38.22 -23.80
C VAL A 189 -4.68 -37.66 -22.44
N PRO A 190 -5.59 -38.32 -21.70
CA PRO A 190 -5.96 -37.86 -20.37
C PRO A 190 -4.84 -38.08 -19.34
N GLU A 191 -4.02 -39.13 -19.47
CA GLU A 191 -2.87 -39.34 -18.59
C GLU A 191 -1.75 -38.32 -18.83
N LEU A 192 -1.47 -37.96 -20.09
CA LEU A 192 -0.53 -36.89 -20.45
C LEU A 192 -1.11 -35.52 -20.10
N GLY A 193 -2.42 -35.31 -20.26
CA GLY A 193 -3.12 -34.12 -19.80
C GLY A 193 -3.09 -33.96 -18.28
N ASN A 194 -3.25 -35.05 -17.54
CA ASN A 194 -3.12 -35.08 -16.08
C ASN A 194 -1.65 -34.99 -15.62
N PHE A 195 -0.69 -35.49 -16.40
CA PHE A 195 0.74 -35.40 -16.09
C PHE A 195 1.28 -33.99 -16.40
N VAL A 196 0.96 -33.43 -17.56
CA VAL A 196 1.25 -32.03 -17.91
C VAL A 196 0.48 -31.10 -16.99
N GLY A 197 -0.77 -31.43 -16.66
CA GLY A 197 -1.57 -30.77 -15.64
C GLY A 197 -0.90 -30.82 -14.26
N ALA A 198 -0.42 -31.97 -13.80
CA ALA A 198 0.23 -32.11 -12.50
C ALA A 198 1.62 -31.46 -12.44
N VAL A 199 2.37 -31.45 -13.54
CA VAL A 199 3.70 -30.83 -13.64
C VAL A 199 3.60 -29.30 -13.87
N ALA A 200 2.55 -28.83 -14.55
CA ALA A 200 2.30 -27.41 -14.79
C ALA A 200 1.43 -26.74 -13.72
N SER A 201 0.62 -27.51 -12.97
CA SER A 201 -0.22 -26.97 -11.90
C SER A 201 0.63 -26.63 -10.68
N PRO A 202 0.56 -25.39 -10.18
CA PRO A 202 1.22 -25.03 -8.93
C PRO A 202 0.55 -25.78 -7.77
N PRO A 203 1.31 -26.13 -6.71
CA PRO A 203 0.73 -26.77 -5.52
C PRO A 203 -0.32 -25.86 -4.90
N ASP A 204 -1.41 -26.40 -4.33
CA ASP A 204 -2.42 -25.58 -3.65
C ASP A 204 -1.86 -24.89 -2.38
N THR A 205 -0.77 -25.44 -1.85
CA THR A 205 0.03 -24.89 -0.74
C THR A 205 1.08 -23.90 -1.23
N THR A 206 1.62 -23.08 -0.32
CA THR A 206 2.68 -22.12 -0.66
C THR A 206 3.94 -22.87 -1.10
N ALA A 207 4.40 -22.60 -2.33
CA ALA A 207 5.60 -23.21 -2.90
C ALA A 207 6.90 -22.67 -2.26
N ALA A 208 8.03 -23.31 -2.55
CA ALA A 208 9.31 -22.93 -1.97
C ALA A 208 9.77 -21.53 -2.43
N ASP A 209 9.58 -21.19 -3.71
CA ASP A 209 9.90 -19.88 -4.27
C ASP A 209 9.02 -18.79 -3.63
N GLU A 210 7.72 -19.04 -3.48
CA GLU A 210 6.80 -18.15 -2.78
C GLU A 210 7.22 -17.93 -1.32
N LYS A 211 7.61 -18.99 -0.59
CA LYS A 211 8.11 -18.89 0.79
C LYS A 211 9.33 -17.98 0.89
N LYS A 212 10.29 -18.12 -0.03
CA LYS A 212 11.49 -17.29 -0.07
C LYS A 212 11.18 -15.84 -0.42
N LEU A 213 10.26 -15.61 -1.36
CA LEU A 213 9.76 -14.25 -1.65
C LEU A 213 9.08 -13.61 -0.44
N ILE A 214 8.25 -14.37 0.29
CA ILE A 214 7.58 -13.90 1.51
C ILE A 214 8.62 -13.55 2.59
N HIS A 215 9.64 -14.38 2.77
CA HIS A 215 10.73 -14.10 3.72
C HIS A 215 11.52 -12.86 3.33
N LEU A 216 11.86 -12.70 2.05
CA LEU A 216 12.53 -11.52 1.53
C LEU A 216 11.76 -10.23 1.87
N LEU A 217 10.45 -10.22 1.60
CA LEU A 217 9.58 -9.07 1.89
C LEU A 217 9.42 -8.83 3.39
N THR A 218 9.38 -9.91 4.20
CA THR A 218 9.33 -9.82 5.65
C THR A 218 10.62 -9.21 6.21
N THR A 219 11.79 -9.59 5.68
CA THR A 219 13.10 -9.05 6.06
C THR A 219 13.21 -7.55 5.72
N VAL A 220 12.74 -7.13 4.54
CA VAL A 220 12.71 -5.70 4.20
C VAL A 220 11.70 -4.94 5.04
N SER A 221 10.55 -5.54 5.37
CA SER A 221 9.58 -4.97 6.31
C SER A 221 10.19 -4.79 7.71
N GLU A 222 10.96 -5.75 8.21
CA GLU A 222 11.71 -5.63 9.47
C GLU A 222 12.69 -4.44 9.42
N GLY A 223 13.37 -4.27 8.29
CA GLY A 223 14.19 -3.09 8.00
C GLY A 223 13.38 -1.78 8.07
N CYS A 224 12.20 -1.73 7.45
CA CYS A 224 11.31 -0.56 7.50
C CYS A 224 10.89 -0.21 8.93
N VAL A 225 10.50 -1.23 9.72
CA VAL A 225 10.13 -1.07 11.13
C VAL A 225 11.29 -0.51 11.95
N SER A 226 12.52 -1.00 11.71
CA SER A 226 13.73 -0.49 12.39
C SER A 226 14.01 0.99 12.11
N CYS A 227 13.55 1.49 10.96
CA CYS A 227 13.65 2.90 10.57
C CYS A 227 12.39 3.73 10.88
N GLY A 228 11.39 3.16 11.55
CA GLY A 228 10.14 3.85 11.87
C GLY A 228 9.21 4.13 10.67
N HIS A 229 9.44 3.47 9.53
CA HIS A 229 8.62 3.61 8.32
C HIS A 229 7.54 2.51 8.29
N TYR A 230 6.57 2.61 9.20
CA TYR A 230 5.57 1.56 9.41
C TYR A 230 4.54 1.46 8.28
N ASP A 231 4.18 2.58 7.64
CA ASP A 231 3.31 2.59 6.45
C ASP A 231 3.88 1.69 5.34
N ASP A 232 5.15 1.89 5.00
CA ASP A 232 5.87 1.10 4.00
C ASP A 232 5.96 -0.38 4.40
N ALA A 233 6.29 -0.67 5.67
CA ALA A 233 6.33 -2.03 6.20
C ALA A 233 4.99 -2.76 6.02
N SER A 234 3.89 -2.09 6.38
CA SER A 234 2.54 -2.66 6.26
C SER A 234 2.15 -2.90 4.80
N SER A 235 2.48 -1.99 3.89
CA SER A 235 2.23 -2.15 2.45
C SER A 235 3.00 -3.34 1.86
N MET A 236 4.24 -3.55 2.29
CA MET A 236 5.06 -4.67 1.83
C MET A 236 4.51 -6.00 2.32
N LEU A 237 4.15 -6.09 3.60
CA LEU A 237 3.55 -7.30 4.18
C LEU A 237 2.17 -7.60 3.58
N ALA A 238 1.39 -6.58 3.23
CA ALA A 238 0.12 -6.76 2.52
C ALA A 238 0.35 -7.33 1.11
N GLY A 239 1.40 -6.88 0.41
CA GLY A 239 1.85 -7.48 -0.84
C GLY A 239 2.32 -8.92 -0.66
N ALA A 240 3.06 -9.22 0.42
CA ALA A 240 3.53 -10.57 0.72
C ALA A 240 2.37 -11.56 1.01
N LEU A 241 1.28 -11.08 1.60
CA LEU A 241 0.09 -11.88 1.90
C LEU A 241 -0.52 -12.50 0.63
N MET A 242 -0.41 -11.83 -0.52
CA MET A 242 -0.94 -12.34 -1.81
C MET A 242 -0.24 -13.62 -2.28
N PHE A 243 1.00 -13.84 -1.86
CA PHE A 243 1.78 -15.05 -2.19
C PHE A 243 1.63 -16.16 -1.14
N CYS A 244 0.91 -15.89 -0.04
CA CYS A 244 0.69 -16.88 1.01
C CYS A 244 -0.57 -17.70 0.69
N HIS A 245 -0.40 -19.00 0.48
CA HIS A 245 -1.51 -19.93 0.27
C HIS A 245 -1.71 -20.88 1.47
N ASP A 246 -0.63 -21.17 2.21
CA ASP A 246 -0.61 -21.94 3.47
C ASP A 246 -1.22 -21.17 4.65
N ALA A 247 -1.97 -21.88 5.51
CA ALA A 247 -2.54 -21.31 6.74
C ALA A 247 -1.45 -20.79 7.71
N ASP A 248 -0.33 -21.53 7.84
CA ASP A 248 0.81 -21.13 8.67
C ASP A 248 1.43 -19.81 8.19
N ALA A 249 1.70 -19.69 6.88
CA ALA A 249 2.30 -18.49 6.28
C ALA A 249 1.35 -17.29 6.41
N LYS A 250 0.06 -17.48 6.12
CA LYS A 250 -0.97 -16.45 6.31
C LYS A 250 -1.04 -15.99 7.76
N ALA A 251 -1.05 -16.90 8.73
CA ALA A 251 -1.10 -16.55 10.14
C ALA A 251 0.11 -15.71 10.57
N VAL A 252 1.33 -16.08 10.12
CA VAL A 252 2.56 -15.32 10.41
C VAL A 252 2.50 -13.91 9.79
N ILE A 253 2.10 -13.79 8.52
CA ILE A 253 2.03 -12.49 7.85
C ILE A 253 0.93 -11.62 8.44
N HIS A 254 -0.24 -12.16 8.78
CA HIS A 254 -1.29 -11.42 9.50
C HIS A 254 -0.82 -10.95 10.88
N ALA A 255 -0.07 -11.77 11.63
CA ALA A 255 0.50 -11.34 12.90
C ALA A 255 1.52 -10.21 12.73
N ASN A 256 2.41 -10.30 11.73
CA ASN A 256 3.38 -9.25 11.41
C ASN A 256 2.68 -7.96 10.93
N LEU A 257 1.61 -8.09 10.13
CA LEU A 257 0.76 -6.96 9.71
C LEU A 257 0.09 -6.30 10.91
N ALA A 258 -0.47 -7.08 11.82
CA ALA A 258 -1.11 -6.54 13.02
C ALA A 258 -0.12 -5.72 13.85
N ILE A 259 1.10 -6.23 14.07
CA ILE A 259 2.15 -5.52 14.81
C ILE A 259 2.60 -4.25 14.09
N THR A 260 2.82 -4.30 12.77
CA THR A 260 3.24 -3.12 12.00
C THR A 260 2.16 -2.04 11.96
N LEU A 261 0.90 -2.43 11.79
CA LEU A 261 -0.25 -1.52 11.83
C LEU A 261 -0.49 -0.93 13.22
N LEU A 262 -0.23 -1.70 14.29
CA LEU A 262 -0.22 -1.17 15.66
C LEU A 262 0.82 -0.05 15.81
N LEU A 263 2.06 -0.29 15.37
CA LEU A 263 3.13 0.71 15.44
C LEU A 263 2.81 1.94 14.57
N ASN A 264 2.08 1.74 13.47
CA ASN A 264 1.61 2.81 12.60
C ASN A 264 0.42 3.62 13.16
N GLY A 265 -0.25 3.10 14.20
CA GLY A 265 -1.44 3.71 14.80
C GLY A 265 -2.75 3.43 14.07
N ASP A 266 -2.80 2.43 13.19
CA ASP A 266 -3.99 2.01 12.45
C ASP A 266 -4.70 0.85 13.16
N PHE A 267 -5.25 1.15 14.35
CA PHE A 267 -5.73 0.15 15.30
C PHE A 267 -6.85 -0.75 14.76
N ARG A 268 -7.74 -0.23 13.91
CA ARG A 268 -8.83 -1.04 13.31
C ARG A 268 -8.30 -2.12 12.37
N GLN A 269 -7.31 -1.79 11.54
CA GLN A 269 -6.71 -2.77 10.64
C GLN A 269 -5.81 -3.73 11.42
N ALA A 270 -5.14 -3.27 12.47
CA ALA A 270 -4.40 -4.13 13.37
C ALA A 270 -5.30 -5.16 14.07
N GLU A 271 -6.47 -4.75 14.55
CA GLU A 271 -7.49 -5.63 15.13
C GLU A 271 -7.95 -6.69 14.12
N TYR A 272 -8.28 -6.29 12.88
CA TYR A 272 -8.66 -7.23 11.82
C TYR A 272 -7.58 -8.29 11.61
N ASN A 273 -6.33 -7.88 11.36
CA ASN A 273 -5.24 -8.81 11.07
C ASN A 273 -4.88 -9.68 12.28
N GLY A 274 -4.93 -9.13 13.51
CA GLY A 274 -4.70 -9.90 14.73
C GLY A 274 -5.75 -10.99 14.92
N ARG A 275 -7.02 -10.68 14.64
CA ARG A 275 -8.10 -11.66 14.65
C ARG A 275 -7.95 -12.71 13.55
N GLU A 276 -7.61 -12.33 12.32
CA GLU A 276 -7.37 -13.29 11.23
C GLU A 276 -6.24 -14.27 11.58
N ALA A 277 -5.13 -13.78 12.15
CA ALA A 277 -4.06 -14.64 12.64
C ALA A 277 -4.53 -15.62 13.73
N ALA A 278 -5.38 -15.17 14.65
CA ALA A 278 -5.98 -16.02 15.69
C ALA A 278 -6.95 -17.07 15.12
N LEU A 279 -7.78 -16.69 14.14
CA LEU A 279 -8.73 -17.59 13.48
C LEU A 279 -8.04 -18.68 12.63
N LEU A 280 -6.84 -18.40 12.14
CA LEU A 280 -6.03 -19.36 11.37
C LEU A 280 -5.27 -20.35 12.27
N GLN A 281 -5.14 -20.09 13.58
CA GLN A 281 -4.43 -20.95 14.53
C GLN A 281 -4.90 -22.42 14.57
N PRO A 282 -6.21 -22.75 14.51
CA PRO A 282 -6.65 -24.15 14.51
C PRO A 282 -6.19 -24.96 13.29
N LYS A 283 -5.88 -24.27 12.18
CA LYS A 283 -5.38 -24.86 10.94
C LYS A 283 -3.85 -24.78 10.84
N ALA A 284 -3.22 -24.03 11.73
CA ALA A 284 -1.77 -23.87 11.81
C ALA A 284 -1.14 -24.97 12.66
N LYS A 285 0.14 -25.25 12.46
CA LYS A 285 0.89 -26.19 13.31
C LYS A 285 0.87 -25.71 14.76
N SER A 286 0.66 -26.63 15.71
CA SER A 286 0.61 -26.31 17.16
C SER A 286 1.88 -25.64 17.70
N LEU A 287 3.01 -25.81 17.01
CA LEU A 287 4.30 -25.16 17.31
C LEU A 287 4.39 -23.70 16.84
N SER A 288 3.46 -23.23 16.00
CA SER A 288 3.45 -21.87 15.50
C SER A 288 2.97 -20.90 16.58
N SER A 289 3.84 -19.95 16.95
CA SER A 289 3.51 -18.83 17.85
C SER A 289 2.72 -17.72 17.15
N ALA A 290 2.36 -17.88 15.88
CA ALA A 290 1.70 -16.84 15.09
C ALA A 290 0.33 -16.44 15.65
N GLY A 291 -0.52 -17.40 16.03
CA GLY A 291 -1.81 -17.09 16.65
C GLY A 291 -1.65 -16.40 17.99
N ALA A 292 -0.67 -16.80 18.80
CA ALA A 292 -0.37 -16.13 20.07
C ALA A 292 0.05 -14.67 19.87
N ARG A 293 0.91 -14.39 18.88
CA ARG A 293 1.26 -13.03 18.45
C ARG A 293 0.04 -12.26 17.93
N GLY A 294 -0.83 -12.92 17.17
CA GLY A 294 -2.10 -12.37 16.67
C GLY A 294 -3.04 -11.94 17.81
N TYR A 295 -3.25 -12.79 18.81
CA TYR A 295 -4.04 -12.48 20.00
C TYR A 295 -3.46 -11.31 20.80
N ALA A 296 -2.14 -11.30 21.02
CA ALA A 296 -1.48 -10.21 21.73
C ALA A 296 -1.64 -8.87 20.98
N ALA A 297 -1.46 -8.87 19.65
CA ALA A 297 -1.65 -7.70 18.82
C ALA A 297 -3.12 -7.25 18.76
N TRP A 298 -4.07 -8.19 18.71
CA TRP A 298 -5.50 -7.90 18.75
C TRP A 298 -5.90 -7.24 20.08
N ALA A 299 -5.48 -7.82 21.21
CA ALA A 299 -5.73 -7.24 22.53
C ALA A 299 -5.10 -5.84 22.66
N ALA A 300 -3.87 -5.67 22.18
CA ALA A 300 -3.21 -4.36 22.15
C ALA A 300 -3.97 -3.34 21.30
N ALA A 301 -4.46 -3.73 20.12
CA ALA A 301 -5.21 -2.85 19.22
C ALA A 301 -6.51 -2.36 19.86
N VAL A 302 -7.20 -3.24 20.58
CA VAL A 302 -8.43 -2.92 21.31
C VAL A 302 -8.12 -2.04 22.54
N ALA A 303 -7.01 -2.29 23.23
CA ALA A 303 -6.57 -1.44 24.34
C ALA A 303 -6.19 -0.02 23.89
N TYR A 304 -5.55 0.14 22.73
CA TYR A 304 -5.28 1.47 22.14
C TYR A 304 -6.54 2.18 21.63
N GLN A 305 -7.65 1.46 21.43
CA GLN A 305 -8.97 2.02 21.18
C GLN A 305 -9.73 2.36 22.49
N ASP A 306 -9.06 2.26 23.64
CA ASP A 306 -9.59 2.53 24.98
C ASP A 306 -10.71 1.58 25.45
N ASP A 307 -10.81 0.37 24.87
CA ASP A 307 -11.73 -0.69 25.30
C ASP A 307 -11.00 -1.77 26.11
N PHE A 308 -10.64 -1.43 27.35
CA PHE A 308 -9.87 -2.32 28.22
C PHE A 308 -10.61 -3.60 28.63
N GLU A 309 -11.94 -3.55 28.74
CA GLU A 309 -12.72 -4.73 29.11
C GLU A 309 -12.65 -5.78 28.00
N LYS A 310 -12.88 -5.38 26.74
CA LYS A 310 -12.76 -6.28 25.59
C LYS A 310 -11.32 -6.77 25.42
N ALA A 311 -10.31 -5.90 25.60
CA ALA A 311 -8.91 -6.30 25.54
C ALA A 311 -8.56 -7.38 26.58
N GLU A 312 -9.08 -7.28 27.82
CA GLU A 312 -8.88 -8.30 28.84
C GLU A 312 -9.59 -9.61 28.54
N ARG A 313 -10.80 -9.59 27.96
CA ARG A 313 -11.47 -10.82 27.52
C ARG A 313 -10.63 -11.55 26.47
N ILE A 314 -10.16 -10.83 25.45
CA ILE A 314 -9.31 -11.39 24.39
C ILE A 314 -8.01 -12.00 24.97
N ILE A 315 -7.33 -11.30 25.89
CA ILE A 315 -6.08 -11.83 26.43
C ILE A 315 -6.30 -13.03 27.36
N ASN A 316 -7.42 -13.09 28.08
CA ASN A 316 -7.76 -14.22 28.93
C ASN A 316 -8.11 -15.46 28.09
N ASP A 317 -8.83 -15.27 26.98
CA ASP A 317 -9.08 -16.35 26.00
C ASP A 317 -7.75 -16.85 25.40
N ALA A 318 -6.84 -15.93 25.09
CA ALA A 318 -5.51 -16.26 24.59
C ALA A 318 -4.65 -17.01 25.62
N LEU A 319 -4.74 -16.67 26.92
CA LEU A 319 -4.07 -17.40 28.00
C LEU A 319 -4.62 -18.82 28.17
N ALA A 320 -5.92 -19.01 27.95
CA ALA A 320 -6.53 -20.34 27.98
C ALA A 320 -6.01 -21.24 26.85
N LEU A 321 -5.78 -20.67 25.66
CA LEU A 321 -5.27 -21.39 24.49
C LEU A 321 -3.73 -21.55 24.50
N HIS A 322 -3.00 -20.56 25.00
CA HIS A 322 -1.54 -20.46 24.92
C HIS A 322 -0.92 -20.16 26.29
N SER A 323 -1.17 -21.03 27.26
CA SER A 323 -0.78 -20.85 28.67
C SER A 323 0.74 -20.70 28.91
N THR A 324 1.57 -21.18 27.98
CA THR A 324 3.03 -21.13 28.08
C THR A 324 3.67 -19.91 27.42
N ASN A 325 2.92 -19.10 26.66
CA ASN A 325 3.49 -18.00 25.89
C ASN A 325 3.75 -16.76 26.77
N GLU A 326 5.00 -16.30 26.81
CA GLU A 326 5.43 -15.17 27.64
C GLU A 326 4.92 -13.81 27.15
N GLU A 327 4.71 -13.62 25.85
CA GLU A 327 4.19 -12.35 25.29
C GLU A 327 2.75 -12.10 25.75
N ILE A 328 1.91 -13.14 25.74
CA ILE A 328 0.53 -13.08 26.21
C ILE A 328 0.49 -12.81 27.72
N LYS A 329 1.34 -13.49 28.52
CA LYS A 329 1.43 -13.25 29.97
C LYS A 329 1.85 -11.81 30.27
N SER A 330 2.85 -11.31 29.55
CA SER A 330 3.32 -9.92 29.68
C SER A 330 2.21 -8.92 29.36
N MET A 331 1.48 -9.13 28.26
CA MET A 331 0.34 -8.30 27.88
C MET A 331 -0.78 -8.33 28.93
N ALA A 332 -1.13 -9.51 29.46
CA ALA A 332 -2.13 -9.64 30.51
C ALA A 332 -1.73 -8.88 31.79
N VAL A 333 -0.44 -8.90 32.16
CA VAL A 333 0.07 -8.11 33.29
C VAL A 333 -0.04 -6.61 33.02
N GLN A 334 0.27 -6.16 31.80
CA GLN A 334 0.15 -4.75 31.42
C GLN A 334 -1.31 -4.28 31.45
N LEU A 335 -2.25 -5.06 30.89
CA LEU A 335 -3.68 -4.73 30.90
C LEU A 335 -4.23 -4.63 32.32
N ARG A 336 -3.88 -5.57 33.21
CA ARG A 336 -4.27 -5.52 34.63
C ARG A 336 -3.76 -4.26 35.33
N LYS A 337 -2.52 -3.83 35.05
CA LYS A 337 -1.96 -2.58 35.60
C LYS A 337 -2.75 -1.37 35.11
N LEU A 338 -3.09 -1.33 33.82
CA LEU A 338 -3.90 -0.26 33.25
C LEU A 338 -5.31 -0.24 33.85
N ARG A 339 -5.95 -1.40 34.01
CA ARG A 339 -7.28 -1.51 34.62
C ARG A 339 -7.28 -1.07 36.09
N ALA A 340 -6.26 -1.42 36.86
CA ALA A 340 -6.09 -0.94 38.23
C ALA A 340 -5.91 0.59 38.30
N ALA A 341 -5.15 1.18 37.37
CA ALA A 341 -4.99 2.62 37.27
C ALA A 341 -6.26 3.33 36.81
N GLN A 342 -7.06 2.71 35.96
CA GLN A 342 -8.33 3.27 35.48
C GLN A 342 -9.40 3.29 36.58
N ALA A 343 -9.49 2.21 37.37
CA ALA A 343 -10.41 2.09 38.48
C ALA A 343 -10.17 3.14 39.59
N SER A 344 -8.95 3.68 39.71
CA SER A 344 -8.64 4.75 40.67
C SER A 344 -8.97 6.15 40.16
N LEU A 345 -9.12 6.34 38.85
CA LEU A 345 -9.33 7.65 38.21
C LEU A 345 -10.79 7.96 37.88
N SER A 346 -11.67 6.95 37.79
CA SER A 346 -13.05 7.13 37.37
C SER A 346 -14.02 6.36 38.28
N SER A 347 -15.12 7.01 38.69
CA SER A 347 -16.17 6.38 39.51
C SER A 347 -16.95 5.30 38.76
N SER A 348 -16.97 5.36 37.42
CA SER A 348 -17.55 4.36 36.53
C SER A 348 -16.56 3.28 36.07
N GLY A 349 -15.26 3.42 36.37
CA GLY A 349 -14.23 2.45 36.00
C GLY A 349 -13.88 2.37 34.51
N GLU A 350 -14.47 3.22 33.64
CA GLU A 350 -14.31 3.15 32.18
C GLU A 350 -13.99 4.51 31.53
N VAL A 351 -13.34 4.48 30.35
CA VAL A 351 -13.17 5.68 29.52
C VAL A 351 -14.52 6.04 28.89
N PRO A 352 -14.99 7.31 29.00
CA PRO A 352 -16.23 7.74 28.39
C PRO A 352 -16.28 7.43 26.90
N GLU A 353 -17.38 6.86 26.43
CA GLU A 353 -17.52 6.40 25.03
C GLU A 353 -17.22 7.49 24.00
N SER A 354 -17.61 8.74 24.28
CA SER A 354 -17.36 9.89 23.39
C SER A 354 -15.88 10.27 23.26
N LEU A 355 -15.02 9.80 24.16
CA LEU A 355 -13.58 10.10 24.18
C LEU A 355 -12.71 8.90 23.78
N ARG A 356 -13.31 7.71 23.58
CA ARG A 356 -12.54 6.52 23.20
C ARG A 356 -11.85 6.73 21.86
N GLY A 357 -10.54 6.46 21.82
CA GLY A 357 -9.71 6.64 20.64
C GLY A 357 -9.43 8.10 20.27
N SER A 358 -9.79 9.08 21.11
CA SER A 358 -9.51 10.50 20.82
C SER A 358 -8.06 10.88 21.10
N ARG A 359 -7.34 10.10 21.91
CA ARG A 359 -5.96 10.36 22.29
C ARG A 359 -4.99 9.73 21.29
N TYR A 360 -4.05 10.54 20.81
CA TYR A 360 -2.90 10.04 20.05
C TYR A 360 -1.82 9.52 21.00
N TYR A 361 -1.47 8.25 20.85
CA TYR A 361 -0.50 7.55 21.71
C TYR A 361 0.88 7.43 21.06
N LEU A 362 0.94 7.39 19.73
CA LEU A 362 2.14 6.94 19.01
C LEU A 362 2.83 8.08 18.24
N PRO A 363 4.18 8.04 18.12
CA PRO A 363 4.94 9.00 17.31
C PRO A 363 4.56 8.96 15.81
N SER A 364 4.13 7.82 15.30
CA SER A 364 3.64 7.65 13.92
C SER A 364 2.41 8.52 13.65
N GLN A 365 1.47 8.55 14.59
CA GLN A 365 0.28 9.40 14.51
C GLN A 365 0.66 10.90 14.57
N GLN A 366 1.64 11.26 15.40
CA GLN A 366 2.14 12.64 15.48
C GLN A 366 2.85 13.06 14.19
N SER A 367 3.68 12.19 13.60
CA SER A 367 4.34 12.41 12.32
C SER A 367 3.32 12.58 11.19
N ARG A 368 2.28 11.74 11.16
CA ARG A 368 1.18 11.84 10.20
C ARG A 368 0.40 13.14 10.37
N ALA A 369 0.12 13.55 11.61
CA ALA A 369 -0.54 14.82 11.91
C ALA A 369 0.33 16.02 11.52
N LEU A 370 1.65 15.93 11.66
CA LEU A 370 2.57 16.98 11.21
C LEU A 370 2.59 17.08 9.67
N ALA A 371 2.55 15.95 8.97
CA ALA A 371 2.65 15.90 7.51
C ALA A 371 1.34 16.22 6.78
N LYS A 372 0.19 15.83 7.36
CA LYS A 372 -1.14 15.92 6.72
C LYS A 372 -2.16 16.74 7.52
N GLY A 373 -1.75 17.32 8.66
CA GLY A 373 -2.64 18.09 9.51
C GLY A 373 -2.98 19.44 8.91
N ASN A 374 -4.11 19.99 9.34
CA ASN A 374 -4.58 21.28 8.88
C ASN A 374 -3.68 22.39 9.42
N GLY A 375 -3.04 23.13 8.51
CA GLY A 375 -2.18 24.25 8.85
C GLY A 375 -2.97 25.47 9.32
N LYS A 376 -2.31 26.35 10.07
CA LYS A 376 -2.85 27.69 10.32
C LYS A 376 -2.78 28.49 9.02
N ALA A 377 -3.94 28.84 8.46
CA ALA A 377 -4.15 29.60 7.23
C ALA A 377 -3.95 28.88 5.87
N PHE A 378 -3.44 27.65 5.84
CA PHE A 378 -3.33 26.86 4.61
C PHE A 378 -3.70 25.40 4.88
N ASP A 379 -4.07 24.66 3.83
CA ASP A 379 -4.47 23.24 3.92
C ASP A 379 -5.53 22.97 5.01
N ASN A 380 -6.45 23.91 5.18
CA ASN A 380 -7.57 23.81 6.11
C ASN A 380 -8.90 24.11 5.39
N GLU A 381 -10.01 23.91 6.10
CA GLU A 381 -11.36 24.13 5.58
C GLU A 381 -11.68 25.55 5.11
N PHE A 382 -10.87 26.55 5.48
CA PHE A 382 -11.05 27.95 5.12
C PHE A 382 -10.21 28.40 3.91
N ASP A 383 -9.18 27.63 3.53
CA ASP A 383 -8.32 27.90 2.37
C ASP A 383 -8.94 27.32 1.08
N TRP A 384 -8.78 26.02 0.88
CA TRP A 384 -9.35 25.28 -0.25
C TRP A 384 -10.18 24.08 0.23
N ALA A 385 -11.38 23.94 -0.32
CA ALA A 385 -12.22 22.77 -0.15
C ALA A 385 -12.00 21.80 -1.32
N LEU A 386 -11.64 20.55 -1.02
CA LEU A 386 -11.61 19.48 -2.00
C LEU A 386 -13.05 18.97 -2.24
N PHE A 387 -13.55 19.12 -3.47
CA PHE A 387 -14.81 18.51 -3.88
C PHE A 387 -14.59 17.57 -5.06
N LYS A 388 -14.84 16.27 -4.81
CA LYS A 388 -14.41 15.18 -5.69
C LYS A 388 -12.89 15.27 -5.90
N ASN A 389 -12.46 15.64 -7.11
CA ASN A 389 -11.04 15.78 -7.48
C ASN A 389 -10.66 17.22 -7.85
N LYS A 390 -11.45 18.23 -7.43
CA LYS A 390 -11.24 19.65 -7.77
C LYS A 390 -11.13 20.49 -6.51
N LEU A 391 -10.26 21.49 -6.56
CA LEU A 391 -10.10 22.48 -5.50
C LEU A 391 -11.07 23.65 -5.71
N TYR A 392 -11.85 23.95 -4.68
CA TYR A 392 -12.77 25.08 -4.64
C TYR A 392 -12.36 26.05 -3.53
N PRO A 393 -12.58 27.36 -3.70
CA PRO A 393 -12.42 28.29 -2.58
C PRO A 393 -13.43 27.94 -1.48
N SER A 394 -13.11 28.19 -0.23
CA SER A 394 -13.97 27.87 0.94
C SER A 394 -15.41 28.41 0.82
N LYS A 395 -15.60 29.58 0.23
CA LYS A 395 -16.92 30.16 -0.09
C LYS A 395 -17.79 29.31 -1.03
N MET A 396 -17.21 28.39 -1.79
CA MET A 396 -17.91 27.46 -2.69
C MET A 396 -17.90 26.01 -2.15
N ASN A 397 -17.59 25.80 -0.87
CA ASN A 397 -17.62 24.49 -0.26
C ASN A 397 -19.07 23.95 -0.22
N PRO A 398 -19.40 22.84 -0.90
CA PRO A 398 -20.75 22.30 -0.92
C PRO A 398 -21.16 21.63 0.40
N ASN A 399 -20.20 21.36 1.28
CA ASN A 399 -20.46 20.71 2.57
C ASN A 399 -20.90 21.71 3.66
N THR A 400 -20.80 23.02 3.41
CA THR A 400 -21.13 24.04 4.40
C THR A 400 -21.90 25.22 3.79
N ASN A 401 -22.85 25.76 4.55
CA ASN A 401 -23.60 26.98 4.23
C ASN A 401 -23.31 28.11 5.23
N GLU A 402 -22.10 28.12 5.77
CA GLU A 402 -21.62 29.10 6.76
C GLU A 402 -21.65 30.54 6.22
N MET A 403 -21.55 31.51 7.14
CA MET A 403 -21.45 32.93 6.76
C MET A 403 -20.23 33.16 5.86
N GLY A 404 -20.47 33.62 4.62
CA GLY A 404 -19.44 33.74 3.57
C GLY A 404 -19.58 32.72 2.44
N SER A 405 -20.37 31.68 2.62
CA SER A 405 -20.72 30.72 1.57
C SER A 405 -21.63 31.33 0.50
N VAL A 406 -21.35 31.06 -0.77
CA VAL A 406 -22.21 31.45 -1.91
C VAL A 406 -23.58 30.76 -1.81
N PHE A 407 -23.63 29.59 -1.17
CA PHE A 407 -24.86 28.84 -0.93
C PHE A 407 -25.77 29.49 0.10
N ARG A 408 -25.43 30.67 0.67
CA ARG A 408 -26.37 31.55 1.38
C ARG A 408 -27.00 32.64 0.50
N ARG A 409 -26.55 32.84 -0.75
CA ARG A 409 -27.07 33.90 -1.66
C ARG A 409 -27.95 33.45 -2.84
N VAL A 410 -28.13 32.15 -3.04
CA VAL A 410 -28.95 31.54 -4.11
C VAL A 410 -30.43 31.98 -4.09
N GLY A 411 -31.05 32.19 -2.92
CA GLY A 411 -32.46 32.57 -2.82
C GLY A 411 -33.45 31.45 -3.18
N ASP A 412 -34.71 31.83 -3.43
CA ASP A 412 -35.86 30.94 -3.68
C ASP A 412 -36.00 30.50 -5.15
N MET A 413 -35.14 31.01 -6.03
CA MET A 413 -35.02 30.58 -7.44
C MET A 413 -36.34 30.57 -8.25
N GLY A 414 -37.37 31.29 -7.79
CA GLY A 414 -38.64 31.47 -8.48
C GLY A 414 -39.63 30.30 -8.43
N LEU A 415 -39.41 29.26 -7.58
CA LEU A 415 -40.32 28.11 -7.47
C LEU A 415 -41.32 28.26 -6.32
N PHE A 416 -40.83 28.46 -5.10
CA PHE A 416 -41.64 28.69 -3.90
C PHE A 416 -40.76 29.27 -2.80
N ILE A 417 -41.38 29.89 -1.78
CA ILE A 417 -40.65 30.44 -0.64
C ILE A 417 -40.05 29.29 0.18
N SER A 418 -38.73 29.14 0.16
CA SER A 418 -38.02 27.99 0.73
C SER A 418 -37.65 28.16 2.22
N GLY A 419 -37.79 29.39 2.76
CA GLY A 419 -37.53 29.70 4.16
C GLY A 419 -38.45 30.79 4.70
N SER A 420 -38.70 30.79 6.01
CA SER A 420 -39.56 31.78 6.68
C SER A 420 -38.86 33.11 7.00
N ARG A 421 -37.57 33.24 6.65
CA ARG A 421 -36.75 34.40 6.99
C ARG A 421 -37.01 35.53 6.00
N THR A 422 -37.30 36.71 6.52
CA THR A 422 -37.63 37.89 5.70
C THR A 422 -36.44 38.82 5.44
N MET A 423 -35.31 38.63 6.13
CA MET A 423 -34.14 39.52 6.06
C MET A 423 -32.94 38.94 5.29
N GLU A 424 -32.74 37.62 5.29
CA GLU A 424 -31.75 36.95 4.43
C GLU A 424 -32.36 35.67 3.84
N ARG A 425 -32.11 35.49 2.54
CA ARG A 425 -32.82 34.65 1.57
C ARG A 425 -34.34 34.79 1.59
N LEU A 426 -34.77 35.70 0.71
CA LEU A 426 -35.46 35.35 -0.54
C LEU A 426 -34.42 35.32 -1.68
#